data_AF-A0A3P8K8M5-F1
#
_entry.id   AF-A0A3P8K8M5-F1
#
_cell.length_a   1.000
_cell.length_b   1.000
_cell.length_c   1.000
_cell.angle_alpha   90.00
_cell.angle_beta   90.00
_cell.angle_gamma   90.00
#
_symmetry.space_group_name_H-M   'P 1'
#
loop_
_entity.id
_entity.type
_entity.pdbx_description
1 polymer ?
#
loop_
_entity_poly.entity_id
_entity_poly.type
_entity_poly.pdbx_seq_one_letter_code
_entity_poly.pdbx_strand_id
1 'polypeptide(L)'
;MLSLARHPGGSAFGDFPRDLPERRIIPAAQPDWLTEVERVERPGAHPLTTAERVLVVGQGGEEADAGSIAALAQRLGAEAGYSRARVMNGGHDADRLVGISGYLLAPDICIVVGASGAAALMAGVCDSRFIVAINHDAGAPVFSLADVGIVDDWLPVLEALAASAHD
;
A
#
# COMPACT_ATOMS: atom_id res chain seq x y z
N MET A 1 -31.14 -3.37 -7.07
CA MET A 1 -29.69 -3.63 -7.05
C MET A 1 -29.39 -4.48 -8.27
N LEU A 2 -29.12 -3.85 -9.43
CA LEU A 2 -28.85 -4.58 -10.66
C LEU A 2 -27.49 -4.16 -11.22
N SER A 3 -26.61 -5.17 -11.20
CA SER A 3 -25.34 -5.26 -11.91
C SER A 3 -25.53 -4.93 -13.40
N LEU A 4 -24.74 -4.00 -13.93
CA LEU A 4 -24.59 -3.81 -15.38
C LEU A 4 -23.58 -4.83 -15.89
N ALA A 5 -24.10 -5.96 -16.36
CA ALA A 5 -23.33 -6.93 -17.13
C ALA A 5 -22.78 -6.26 -18.40
N ARG A 6 -21.47 -6.38 -18.63
CA ARG A 6 -20.85 -6.05 -19.91
C ARG A 6 -21.44 -6.97 -20.99
N HIS A 7 -22.24 -6.41 -21.89
CA HIS A 7 -22.59 -7.07 -23.15
C HIS A 7 -21.34 -7.12 -24.05
N PRO A 8 -20.91 -8.30 -24.51
CA PRO A 8 -19.84 -8.40 -25.49
C PRO A 8 -20.45 -8.16 -26.88
N GLY A 9 -20.12 -7.03 -27.51
CA GLY A 9 -20.45 -6.81 -28.93
C GLY A 9 -20.82 -5.40 -29.37
N GLY A 10 -20.86 -4.40 -28.49
CA GLY A 10 -21.12 -3.01 -28.88
C GLY A 10 -19.88 -2.14 -28.72
N SER A 11 -19.40 -1.54 -29.82
CA SER A 11 -18.57 -0.33 -29.77
C SER A 11 -19.39 0.78 -29.11
N ALA A 12 -19.39 0.83 -27.78
CA ALA A 12 -20.10 1.83 -26.99
C ALA A 12 -19.17 2.99 -26.63
N PHE A 13 -18.41 3.50 -27.60
CA PHE A 13 -18.19 4.94 -27.65
C PHE A 13 -19.47 5.51 -28.27
N GLY A 14 -20.49 5.69 -27.43
CA GLY A 14 -21.73 6.31 -27.84
C GLY A 14 -21.44 7.67 -28.45
N ASP A 15 -22.09 7.95 -29.57
CA ASP A 15 -22.08 9.25 -30.25
C ASP A 15 -22.35 10.32 -29.18
N PHE A 16 -21.31 11.07 -28.79
CA PHE A 16 -21.47 12.15 -27.82
C PHE A 16 -22.55 13.09 -28.38
N PRO A 17 -23.52 13.53 -27.56
CA PRO A 17 -24.49 14.54 -27.99
C PRO A 17 -23.76 15.67 -28.74
N ARG A 18 -24.14 15.89 -30.01
CA ARG A 18 -23.43 16.84 -30.90
C ARG A 18 -23.46 18.28 -30.40
N ASP A 19 -24.32 18.54 -29.42
CA ASP A 19 -24.53 19.79 -28.70
C ASP A 19 -23.76 19.88 -27.37
N LEU A 20 -22.91 18.90 -27.04
CA LEU A 20 -21.99 19.03 -25.91
C LEU A 20 -21.02 20.18 -26.16
N PRO A 21 -20.95 21.18 -25.24
CA PRO A 21 -19.99 22.25 -25.36
C PRO A 21 -18.58 21.69 -25.18
N GLU A 22 -17.83 21.59 -26.29
CA GLU A 22 -16.42 21.25 -26.25
C GLU A 22 -15.65 22.41 -25.61
N ARG A 23 -15.03 22.16 -24.45
CA ARG A 23 -14.09 23.10 -23.86
C ARG A 23 -12.67 22.62 -24.10
N ARG A 24 -11.95 23.32 -24.96
CA ARG A 24 -10.52 23.13 -25.12
C ARG A 24 -9.80 23.71 -23.92
N ILE A 25 -9.31 22.85 -23.03
CA ILE A 25 -8.45 23.27 -21.92
C ILE A 25 -7.08 23.62 -22.51
N ILE A 26 -6.74 24.90 -22.48
CA ILE A 26 -5.40 25.39 -22.82
C ILE A 26 -4.65 25.55 -21.50
N PRO A 27 -3.50 24.88 -21.31
CA PRO A 27 -2.67 25.12 -20.13
C PRO A 27 -2.38 26.62 -20.02
N ALA A 28 -2.63 27.19 -18.84
CA ALA A 28 -2.26 28.57 -18.57
C ALA A 28 -0.74 28.75 -18.73
N ALA A 29 -0.30 29.96 -19.08
CA ALA A 29 1.11 30.31 -18.95
C ALA A 29 1.56 30.02 -17.51
N GLN A 30 2.81 29.59 -17.34
CA GLN A 30 3.36 29.41 -16.00
C GLN A 30 3.27 30.74 -15.25
N PRO A 31 2.86 30.73 -13.98
CA PRO A 31 2.69 31.97 -13.25
C PRO A 31 4.05 32.62 -12.96
N ASP A 32 4.09 33.95 -12.90
CA ASP A 32 5.31 34.73 -12.69
C ASP A 32 6.00 34.46 -11.34
N TRP A 33 5.28 33.85 -10.39
CA TRP A 33 5.79 33.44 -9.08
C TRP A 33 6.40 32.04 -9.07
N LEU A 34 6.30 31.26 -10.15
CA LEU A 34 6.94 29.95 -10.27
C LEU A 34 8.43 30.13 -10.56
N THR A 35 9.26 29.94 -9.54
CA THR A 35 10.71 30.16 -9.66
C THR A 35 11.42 29.03 -10.39
N GLU A 36 11.03 27.78 -10.13
CA GLU A 36 11.69 26.59 -10.67
C GLU A 36 10.71 25.43 -10.82
N VAL A 37 10.93 24.60 -11.84
CA VAL A 37 10.21 23.35 -12.05
C VAL A 37 11.22 22.22 -12.09
N GLU A 38 11.26 21.43 -11.02
CA GLU A 38 12.02 20.20 -11.01
C GLU A 38 11.15 19.05 -11.56
N ARG A 39 11.65 18.36 -12.59
CA ARG A 39 11.08 17.08 -13.00
C ARG A 39 11.81 15.97 -12.27
N VAL A 40 11.17 15.42 -11.25
CA VAL A 40 11.64 14.21 -10.59
C VAL A 40 11.33 13.02 -11.50
N GLU A 41 12.36 12.48 -12.15
CA GLU A 41 12.24 11.19 -12.83
C GLU A 41 12.03 10.10 -11.78
N ARG A 42 10.91 9.39 -11.85
CA ARG A 42 10.69 8.19 -11.03
C ARG A 42 11.30 7.00 -11.77
N PRO A 43 12.42 6.43 -11.31
CA PRO A 43 13.05 5.32 -12.00
C PRO A 43 12.16 4.07 -11.90
N GLY A 44 11.97 3.36 -13.01
CA GLY A 44 11.51 1.97 -13.06
C GLY A 44 10.26 1.60 -12.24
N ALA A 45 10.09 0.30 -12.02
CA ALA A 45 9.09 -0.22 -11.09
C ALA A 45 9.61 -0.02 -9.65
N HIS A 46 8.75 0.44 -8.74
CA HIS A 46 9.13 0.65 -7.34
C HIS A 46 9.41 -0.70 -6.66
N PRO A 47 10.41 -0.83 -5.76
CA PRO A 47 10.79 -2.10 -5.14
C PRO A 47 9.61 -2.90 -4.55
N LEU A 48 8.64 -2.21 -3.93
CA LEU A 48 7.42 -2.83 -3.41
C LEU A 48 6.65 -3.63 -4.45
N THR A 49 6.60 -3.18 -5.70
CA THR A 49 5.80 -3.82 -6.77
C THR A 49 6.41 -5.10 -7.32
N THR A 50 7.69 -5.33 -7.06
CA THR A 50 8.43 -6.51 -7.55
C THR A 50 8.90 -7.42 -6.41
N ALA A 51 8.65 -7.05 -5.16
CA ALA A 51 9.10 -7.80 -4.00
C ALA A 51 8.29 -9.09 -3.82
N GLU A 52 8.99 -10.21 -3.61
CA GLU A 52 8.36 -11.49 -3.26
C GLU A 52 7.79 -11.48 -1.83
N ARG A 53 8.37 -10.65 -0.95
CA ARG A 53 7.93 -10.51 0.44
C ARG A 53 7.79 -9.04 0.80
N VAL A 54 6.71 -8.70 1.48
CA VAL A 54 6.44 -7.32 1.88
C VAL A 54 6.06 -7.26 3.36
N LEU A 55 6.68 -6.35 4.10
CA LEU A 55 6.29 -5.99 5.46
C LEU A 55 5.49 -4.68 5.40
N VAL A 56 4.21 -4.71 5.75
CA VAL A 56 3.33 -3.55 5.79
C VAL A 56 3.09 -3.13 7.23
N VAL A 57 3.59 -1.94 7.60
CA VAL A 57 3.48 -1.42 8.96
C VAL A 57 2.32 -0.41 9.08
N GLY A 58 1.42 -0.71 10.01
CA GLY A 58 0.29 0.11 10.41
C GLY A 58 0.66 1.21 11.39
N GLN A 59 -0.36 1.90 11.92
CA GLN A 59 -0.15 2.96 12.91
C GLN A 59 0.17 2.43 14.32
N GLY A 60 -0.43 1.32 14.71
CA GLY A 60 -0.43 0.83 16.09
C GLY A 60 0.88 0.16 16.53
N GLY A 61 1.02 0.03 17.85
CA GLY A 61 2.21 -0.49 18.52
C GLY A 61 3.27 0.59 18.75
N GLU A 62 4.48 0.17 19.08
CA GLU A 62 5.58 1.07 19.46
C GLU A 62 6.03 2.02 18.33
N GLU A 63 6.59 3.16 18.73
CA GLU A 63 7.22 4.12 17.82
C GLU A 63 8.55 3.56 17.30
N ALA A 64 8.47 2.81 16.20
CA ALA A 64 9.64 2.51 15.38
C ALA A 64 9.77 3.51 14.22
N ASP A 65 10.96 4.08 14.06
CA ASP A 65 11.28 4.95 12.94
C ASP A 65 11.39 4.16 11.62
N ALA A 66 11.34 4.88 10.49
CA ALA A 66 11.41 4.26 9.16
C ALA A 66 12.70 3.48 8.89
N GLY A 67 13.83 3.90 9.45
CA GLY A 67 15.12 3.22 9.30
C GLY A 67 15.15 1.89 10.04
N SER A 68 14.67 1.87 11.27
CA SER A 68 14.54 0.65 12.08
C SER A 68 13.61 -0.38 11.42
N ILE A 69 12.47 0.07 10.89
CA ILE A 69 11.53 -0.79 10.14
C ILE A 69 12.18 -1.32 8.86
N ALA A 70 12.88 -0.48 8.10
CA ALA A 70 13.56 -0.90 6.88
C ALA A 70 14.66 -1.94 7.14
N ALA A 71 15.45 -1.76 8.20
CA ALA A 71 16.47 -2.72 8.61
C ALA A 71 15.85 -4.08 9.01
N LEU A 72 14.72 -4.05 9.72
CA LEU A 72 14.01 -5.27 10.11
C LEU A 72 13.40 -5.99 8.90
N ALA A 73 12.78 -5.25 7.97
CA ALA A 73 12.27 -5.79 6.72
C ALA A 73 13.40 -6.45 5.90
N GLN A 74 14.55 -5.80 5.81
CA GLN A 74 15.72 -6.34 5.12
C GLN A 74 16.19 -7.67 5.73
N ARG A 75 16.22 -7.80 7.06
CA ARG A 75 16.57 -9.05 7.75
C ARG A 75 15.59 -10.19 7.45
N LEU A 76 14.32 -9.85 7.20
CA LEU A 76 13.27 -10.79 6.78
C LEU A 76 13.30 -11.08 5.26
N GLY A 77 14.18 -10.41 4.51
CA GLY A 77 14.20 -10.46 3.05
C GLY A 77 12.93 -9.89 2.43
N ALA A 78 12.35 -8.86 3.05
CA ALA A 78 11.11 -8.22 2.65
C ALA A 78 11.32 -6.73 2.36
N GLU A 79 10.45 -6.18 1.51
CA GLU A 79 10.39 -4.74 1.27
C GLU A 79 9.38 -4.07 2.23
N ALA A 80 9.74 -2.92 2.80
CA ALA A 80 8.90 -2.20 3.76
C ALA A 80 7.88 -1.27 3.09
N GLY A 81 6.61 -1.45 3.40
CA GLY A 81 5.49 -0.58 3.03
C GLY A 81 4.74 -0.07 4.26
N TYR A 82 3.90 0.94 4.07
CA TYR A 82 3.21 1.62 5.17
C TYR A 82 1.72 1.81 4.88
N SER A 83 0.91 1.71 5.93
CA SER A 83 -0.48 2.15 5.86
C SER A 83 -0.57 3.67 5.71
N ARG A 84 -1.68 4.15 5.13
CA ARG A 84 -1.97 5.60 5.03
C ARG A 84 -1.89 6.31 6.38
N ALA A 85 -2.43 5.70 7.45
CA ALA A 85 -2.42 6.30 8.79
C ALA A 85 -0.97 6.55 9.28
N ARG A 86 -0.07 5.61 9.02
CA ARG A 86 1.35 5.71 9.40
C ARG A 86 2.08 6.80 8.61
N VAL A 87 1.89 6.85 7.29
CA VAL A 87 2.48 7.90 6.42
C VAL A 87 1.98 9.29 6.81
N MET A 88 0.67 9.44 7.02
CA MET A 88 0.07 10.75 7.28
C MET A 88 0.48 11.36 8.63
N ASN A 89 0.95 10.55 9.59
CA ASN A 89 1.50 11.04 10.85
C ASN A 89 2.95 11.54 10.74
N GLY A 90 3.55 11.46 9.55
CA GLY A 90 4.92 11.92 9.27
C GLY A 90 5.98 10.87 9.61
N GLY A 91 7.22 11.14 9.18
CA GLY A 91 8.37 10.26 9.44
C GLY A 91 8.50 9.03 8.55
N HIS A 92 7.55 8.80 7.64
CA HIS A 92 7.56 7.70 6.67
C HIS A 92 7.31 8.19 5.25
N ASP A 93 7.93 7.55 4.28
CA ASP A 93 7.86 7.92 2.87
C ASP A 93 6.46 7.63 2.27
N ALA A 94 5.86 8.64 1.64
CA ALA A 94 4.57 8.53 0.99
C ALA A 94 4.61 7.65 -0.27
N ASP A 95 5.79 7.53 -0.90
CA ASP A 95 6.00 6.62 -2.03
C ASP A 95 6.08 5.15 -1.59
N ARG A 96 5.90 4.84 -0.29
CA ARG A 96 5.80 3.48 0.24
C ARG A 96 4.40 3.15 0.77
N LEU A 97 3.41 3.97 0.43
CA LEU A 97 2.02 3.77 0.85
C LEU A 97 1.40 2.55 0.17
N VAL A 98 0.80 1.67 0.97
CA VAL A 98 0.10 0.44 0.51
C VAL A 98 -1.39 0.59 0.76
N GLY A 99 -2.20 0.15 -0.21
CA GLY A 99 -3.65 0.25 -0.19
C GLY A 99 -4.22 0.96 -1.43
N ILE A 100 -5.53 1.19 -1.45
CA ILE A 100 -6.25 1.82 -2.58
C ILE A 100 -5.63 3.16 -3.02
N SER A 101 -5.07 3.92 -2.08
CA SER A 101 -4.44 5.22 -2.37
C SER A 101 -2.96 5.13 -2.78
N GLY A 102 -2.36 3.94 -2.82
CA GLY A 102 -0.95 3.73 -3.12
C GLY A 102 -0.77 2.46 -3.93
N TYR A 103 0.17 1.60 -3.53
CA TYR A 103 0.43 0.36 -4.24
C TYR A 103 -0.57 -0.74 -3.89
N LEU A 104 -1.03 -1.42 -4.95
CA LEU A 104 -1.69 -2.73 -4.88
C LEU A 104 -0.61 -3.78 -5.16
N LEU A 105 -0.45 -4.72 -4.24
CA LEU A 105 0.66 -5.66 -4.19
C LEU A 105 0.12 -7.10 -4.23
N ALA A 106 0.88 -7.99 -4.88
CA ALA A 106 0.60 -9.42 -4.93
C ALA A 106 1.88 -10.25 -4.64
N PRO A 107 2.54 -10.04 -3.48
CA PRO A 107 3.73 -10.81 -3.09
C PRO A 107 3.39 -12.26 -2.76
N ASP A 108 4.43 -13.11 -2.68
CA ASP A 108 4.30 -14.47 -2.16
C ASP A 108 3.95 -14.46 -0.66
N ILE A 109 4.56 -13.54 0.11
CA ILE A 109 4.29 -13.37 1.54
C ILE A 109 4.07 -11.89 1.86
N CYS A 110 2.94 -11.57 2.48
CA CYS A 110 2.67 -10.25 3.04
C CYS A 110 2.53 -10.34 4.56
N ILE A 111 3.36 -9.60 5.28
CA ILE A 111 3.30 -9.50 6.74
C ILE A 111 2.70 -8.14 7.07
N VAL A 112 1.51 -8.11 7.65
CA VAL A 112 0.82 -6.88 8.07
C VAL A 112 0.92 -6.75 9.58
N VAL A 113 1.53 -5.69 10.07
CA VAL A 113 1.78 -5.49 11.50
C VAL A 113 1.22 -4.16 12.00
N GLY A 114 0.74 -4.12 13.24
CA GLY A 114 0.30 -2.87 13.86
C GLY A 114 -0.84 -2.16 13.11
N ALA A 115 -1.61 -2.88 12.29
CA ALA A 115 -2.71 -2.33 11.49
C ALA A 115 -4.04 -2.94 11.93
N SER A 116 -5.10 -2.13 12.00
CA SER A 116 -6.45 -2.59 12.33
C SER A 116 -7.12 -3.40 11.21
N GLY A 117 -6.57 -3.39 9.99
CA GLY A 117 -7.17 -4.07 8.84
C GLY A 117 -8.23 -3.25 8.12
N ALA A 118 -8.07 -1.92 8.07
CA ALA A 118 -8.94 -1.04 7.28
C ALA A 118 -9.07 -1.57 5.83
N ALA A 119 -10.31 -1.60 5.31
CA ALA A 119 -10.60 -2.19 3.99
C ALA A 119 -9.71 -1.62 2.86
N ALA A 120 -9.37 -0.33 2.92
CA ALA A 120 -8.50 0.30 1.94
C ALA A 120 -7.04 -0.22 1.98
N LEU A 121 -6.53 -0.58 3.16
CA LEU A 121 -5.22 -1.22 3.29
C LEU A 121 -5.28 -2.65 2.76
N MET A 122 -6.29 -3.40 3.21
CA MET A 122 -6.42 -4.82 2.85
C MET A 122 -6.65 -5.03 1.35
N ALA A 123 -7.38 -4.13 0.69
CA ALA A 123 -7.52 -4.14 -0.77
C ALA A 123 -6.17 -3.96 -1.50
N GLY A 124 -5.15 -3.41 -0.85
CA GLY A 124 -3.80 -3.29 -1.41
C GLY A 124 -2.95 -4.53 -1.26
N VAL A 125 -3.36 -5.52 -0.47
CA VAL A 125 -2.57 -6.74 -0.21
C VAL A 125 -3.38 -8.02 -0.39
N CYS A 126 -4.67 -7.94 -0.73
CA CYS A 126 -5.56 -9.10 -0.80
C CYS A 126 -5.18 -10.12 -1.87
N ASP A 127 -4.41 -9.72 -2.88
CA ASP A 127 -3.89 -10.61 -3.93
C ASP A 127 -2.56 -11.27 -3.53
N SER A 128 -2.08 -11.06 -2.30
CA SER A 128 -0.91 -11.78 -1.76
C SER A 128 -1.24 -13.26 -1.61
N ARG A 129 -0.26 -14.14 -1.87
CA ARG A 129 -0.48 -15.59 -1.75
C ARG A 129 -0.60 -16.07 -0.31
N PHE A 130 0.03 -15.38 0.63
CA PHE A 130 -0.01 -15.71 2.05
C PHE A 130 0.10 -14.44 2.89
N ILE A 131 -0.85 -14.24 3.80
CA ILE A 131 -0.97 -13.05 4.64
C ILE A 131 -0.77 -13.45 6.11
N VAL A 132 0.25 -12.87 6.74
CA VAL A 132 0.48 -12.94 8.18
C VAL A 132 0.06 -11.63 8.82
N ALA A 133 -0.76 -11.67 9.85
CA ALA A 133 -1.15 -10.49 10.62
C ALA A 133 -0.63 -10.57 12.06
N ILE A 134 -0.05 -9.46 12.54
CA ILE A 134 0.41 -9.33 13.94
C ILE A 134 -0.21 -8.07 14.56
N ASN A 135 -1.03 -8.26 15.60
CA ASN A 135 -1.71 -7.17 16.28
C ASN A 135 -2.01 -7.55 17.74
N HIS A 136 -1.87 -6.61 18.68
CA HIS A 136 -2.19 -6.82 20.10
C HIS A 136 -3.69 -7.01 20.36
N ASP A 137 -4.55 -6.44 19.51
CA ASP A 137 -6.01 -6.56 19.63
C ASP A 137 -6.52 -7.80 18.89
N ALA A 138 -6.87 -8.85 19.65
CA ALA A 138 -7.45 -10.09 19.12
C ALA A 138 -8.74 -9.89 18.31
N GLY A 139 -9.44 -8.76 18.50
CA GLY A 139 -10.64 -8.39 17.75
C GLY A 139 -10.38 -7.61 16.46
N ALA A 140 -9.11 -7.35 16.12
CA ALA A 140 -8.76 -6.51 14.98
C ALA A 140 -9.24 -7.12 13.65
N PRO A 141 -9.94 -6.34 12.79
CA PRO A 141 -10.41 -6.80 11.48
C PRO A 141 -9.33 -7.36 10.55
N VAL A 142 -8.06 -7.01 10.74
CA VAL A 142 -6.92 -7.53 9.95
C VAL A 142 -6.88 -9.06 9.91
N PHE A 143 -7.27 -9.72 11.00
CA PHE A 143 -7.28 -11.18 11.10
C PHE A 143 -8.30 -11.85 10.18
N SER A 144 -9.34 -11.12 9.73
CA SER A 144 -10.40 -11.67 8.89
C SER A 144 -9.93 -12.09 7.50
N LEU A 145 -8.81 -11.52 7.04
CA LEU A 145 -8.22 -11.77 5.72
C LEU A 145 -6.80 -12.34 5.84
N ALA A 146 -6.33 -12.64 7.05
CA ALA A 146 -5.02 -13.22 7.27
C ALA A 146 -5.11 -14.75 7.26
N ASP A 147 -4.11 -15.40 6.67
CA ASP A 147 -3.95 -16.86 6.74
C ASP A 147 -3.40 -17.26 8.12
N VAL A 148 -2.57 -16.41 8.73
CA VAL A 148 -2.03 -16.59 10.08
C VAL A 148 -2.18 -15.29 10.86
N GLY A 149 -2.77 -15.39 12.06
CA GLY A 149 -2.87 -14.29 13.01
C GLY A 149 -2.04 -14.55 14.26
N ILE A 150 -1.24 -13.57 14.68
CA ILE A 150 -0.52 -13.57 15.95
C ILE A 150 -1.05 -12.41 16.80
N VAL A 151 -1.52 -12.74 18.00
CA VAL A 151 -2.02 -11.75 18.96
C VAL A 151 -0.91 -11.42 19.95
N ASP A 152 -0.10 -10.41 19.61
CA ASP A 152 1.03 -9.96 20.43
C ASP A 152 1.52 -8.57 19.96
N ASP A 153 2.49 -8.03 20.68
CA ASP A 153 3.24 -6.86 20.25
C ASP A 153 4.11 -7.19 19.03
N TRP A 154 3.96 -6.41 17.97
CA TRP A 154 4.53 -6.78 16.68
C TRP A 154 6.05 -6.66 16.60
N LEU A 155 6.65 -5.69 17.31
CA LEU A 155 8.09 -5.45 17.21
C LEU A 155 8.90 -6.62 17.80
N PRO A 156 8.65 -7.10 19.04
CA PRO A 156 9.31 -8.29 19.58
C PRO A 156 9.11 -9.54 18.71
N VAL A 157 7.90 -9.74 18.18
CA VAL A 157 7.62 -10.88 17.30
C VAL A 157 8.43 -10.81 16.01
N LEU A 158 8.48 -9.65 15.35
CA LEU A 158 9.28 -9.48 14.15
C LEU A 158 10.78 -9.66 14.41
N GLU A 159 11.29 -9.18 15.55
CA GLU A 159 12.69 -9.38 15.93
C GLU A 159 13.02 -10.85 16.12
N ALA A 160 12.14 -11.61 16.78
CA ALA A 160 12.28 -13.06 16.96
C ALA A 160 12.21 -13.82 15.63
N LEU A 161 11.28 -13.45 14.73
CA LEU A 161 11.19 -14.00 13.38
C LEU A 161 12.46 -13.72 12.58
N ALA A 162 12.96 -12.49 12.63
CA ALA A 162 14.17 -12.08 11.91
C ALA A 162 15.44 -12.75 12.46
N ALA A 163 15.46 -13.14 13.74
CA ALA A 163 16.56 -13.92 14.31
C ALA A 163 16.53 -15.39 13.84
N SER A 164 15.34 -15.94 13.61
CA SER A 164 15.15 -17.35 13.22
C SER A 164 15.30 -17.59 11.71
N ALA A 165 15.26 -16.53 10.89
CA ALA A 165 15.31 -16.61 9.43
C ALA A 165 16.73 -16.86 8.85
N HIS A 166 17.73 -17.12 9.69
CA HIS A 166 19.13 -17.33 9.30
C HIS A 166 19.65 -18.76 9.56
N ASP A 167 18.79 -19.69 9.95
CA ASP A 167 19.10 -21.13 10.08
C ASP A 167 18.60 -21.96 8.88
#